data_AF-A0A9R0S2P6-F1
#
_entry.id   AF-A0A9R0S2P6-F1
#
_cell.length_a   1.000
_cell.length_b   1.000
_cell.length_c   1.000
_cell.angle_alpha   90.00
_cell.angle_beta   90.00
_cell.angle_gamma   90.00
#
_symmetry.space_group_name_H-M   'P 1'
#
loop_
_entity.id
_entity.type
_entity.pdbx_description
1 polymer ?
#
loop_
_entity_poly.entity_id
_entity_poly.type
_entity_poly.pdbx_seq_one_letter_code
_entity_poly.pdbx_strand_id
1 'polypeptide(L)'
;MQVKVLALTDHDTMAGIPEAMSAAHKCGIRIIPGVEISALHSPREIPGAGEPVHILAYYGMCGPSRFDELDSMLLNIRNGRYLRAKNILAKLNSLKMPIKWERVTKIAGEGVAPGRLHIARALVEAGYVDNVRQAFNKYLGDDGPAYATGSEPFTETVVQMISRTGGISALAHPWSLKNPDAIIRSLKGAGLHAMEVYRSDGKVDGFSQLAEKYGLLKLGGSDFHGKGTKDETDVGEVKLAITTLSSFLEMARPIWCSAMKDILLKFAEEPSAANLGKILKFGQLSNSDGFAPIDSGTDVVNLCLSSWLSYDDMEDIELEEVRSKLVCYAAKT
;
A
#
# COMPACT_ATOMS: atom_id res chain seq x y z
N MET A 1 -15.75 -18.21 -7.25
CA MET A 1 -16.28 -16.82 -7.18
C MET A 1 -15.26 -15.92 -7.84
N GLN A 2 -15.72 -14.94 -8.62
CA GLN A 2 -14.84 -13.99 -9.29
C GLN A 2 -14.56 -12.81 -8.36
N VAL A 3 -13.32 -12.35 -8.27
CA VAL A 3 -12.93 -11.13 -7.54
C VAL A 3 -13.68 -9.93 -8.15
N LYS A 4 -14.26 -9.08 -7.29
CA LYS A 4 -14.97 -7.85 -7.72
C LYS A 4 -14.28 -6.56 -7.27
N VAL A 5 -13.58 -6.62 -6.15
CA VAL A 5 -12.78 -5.52 -5.60
C VAL A 5 -11.41 -6.08 -5.25
N LEU A 6 -10.36 -5.36 -5.62
CA LEU A 6 -8.97 -5.71 -5.37
C LEU A 6 -8.23 -4.46 -4.91
N ALA A 7 -7.28 -4.60 -3.99
CA ALA A 7 -6.29 -3.57 -3.71
C ALA A 7 -4.92 -4.07 -4.20
N LEU A 8 -4.20 -3.23 -4.93
CA LEU A 8 -2.79 -3.47 -5.22
C LEU A 8 -1.98 -2.72 -4.15
N THR A 9 -1.13 -3.44 -3.43
CA THR A 9 -0.37 -2.91 -2.29
C THR A 9 1.11 -3.26 -2.45
N ASP A 10 1.72 -2.81 -3.55
CA ASP A 10 3.15 -3.04 -3.78
C ASP A 10 3.99 -2.44 -2.64
N HIS A 11 5.14 -3.06 -2.39
CA HIS A 11 6.05 -2.61 -1.35
C HIS A 11 6.63 -1.23 -1.65
N ASP A 12 6.36 -0.28 -0.76
CA ASP A 12 6.88 1.06 -0.74
C ASP A 12 6.75 1.81 -2.08
N THR A 13 5.73 1.52 -2.88
CA THR A 13 5.49 2.22 -4.16
C THR A 13 4.02 2.12 -4.56
N MET A 14 3.54 3.17 -5.23
CA MET A 14 2.21 3.19 -5.87
C MET A 14 2.33 3.23 -7.41
N ALA A 15 3.52 2.92 -7.95
CA ALA A 15 3.79 3.06 -9.39
C ALA A 15 2.95 2.11 -10.26
N GLY A 16 2.57 0.94 -9.74
CA GLY A 16 1.74 -0.04 -10.46
C GLY A 16 0.24 0.27 -10.47
N ILE A 17 -0.23 1.23 -9.67
CA ILE A 17 -1.66 1.53 -9.53
C ILE A 17 -2.32 1.93 -10.86
N PRO A 18 -1.75 2.87 -11.67
CA PRO A 18 -2.38 3.26 -12.93
C PRO A 18 -2.54 2.08 -13.91
N GLU A 19 -1.54 1.21 -14.01
CA GLU A 19 -1.58 0.01 -14.84
C GLU A 19 -2.64 -0.98 -14.33
N ALA A 20 -2.66 -1.23 -13.02
CA ALA A 20 -3.64 -2.13 -12.40
C ALA A 20 -5.07 -1.68 -12.65
N MET A 21 -5.34 -0.37 -12.59
CA MET A 21 -6.66 0.19 -12.90
C MET A 21 -7.04 -0.01 -14.36
N SER A 22 -6.11 0.26 -15.29
CA SER A 22 -6.26 -0.03 -16.73
C SER A 22 -6.64 -1.48 -17.01
N ALA A 23 -5.95 -2.42 -16.38
CA ALA A 23 -6.22 -3.84 -16.54
C ALA A 23 -7.57 -4.25 -15.90
N ALA A 24 -7.84 -3.78 -14.68
CA ALA A 24 -9.02 -4.15 -13.91
C ALA A 24 -10.34 -3.70 -14.55
N HIS A 25 -10.35 -2.54 -15.20
CA HIS A 25 -11.51 -2.03 -15.94
C HIS A 25 -11.99 -3.00 -17.01
N LYS A 26 -11.07 -3.56 -17.80
CA LYS A 26 -11.37 -4.56 -18.85
C LYS A 26 -11.99 -5.84 -18.28
N CYS A 27 -11.79 -6.09 -16.99
CA CYS A 27 -12.27 -7.27 -16.27
C CYS A 27 -13.50 -6.98 -15.38
N GLY A 28 -13.99 -5.74 -15.33
CA GLY A 28 -15.06 -5.33 -14.42
C GLY A 28 -14.71 -5.45 -12.93
N ILE A 29 -13.42 -5.27 -12.60
CA ILE A 29 -12.89 -5.30 -11.23
C ILE A 29 -12.64 -3.85 -10.79
N ARG A 30 -13.05 -3.51 -9.57
CA ARG A 30 -12.72 -2.21 -8.95
C ARG A 30 -11.40 -2.30 -8.21
N ILE A 31 -10.53 -1.31 -8.41
CA ILE A 31 -9.27 -1.18 -7.68
C ILE A 31 -9.45 -0.18 -6.54
N ILE A 32 -8.98 -0.56 -5.35
CA ILE A 32 -8.69 0.36 -4.26
C ILE A 32 -7.18 0.66 -4.33
N PRO A 33 -6.76 1.90 -4.63
CA PRO A 33 -5.36 2.29 -4.59
C PRO A 33 -4.74 1.99 -3.22
N GLY A 34 -3.61 1.31 -3.20
CA GLY A 34 -2.93 1.02 -1.96
C GLY A 34 -1.42 0.90 -2.09
N VAL A 35 -0.76 0.73 -0.94
CA VAL A 35 0.68 0.50 -0.82
C VAL A 35 0.95 -0.26 0.47
N GLU A 36 1.91 -1.18 0.45
CA GLU A 36 2.43 -1.80 1.67
C GLU A 36 3.71 -1.09 2.09
N ILE A 37 3.66 -0.34 3.18
CA ILE A 37 4.75 0.50 3.65
C ILE A 37 5.57 -0.25 4.69
N SER A 38 6.87 -0.35 4.43
CA SER A 38 7.84 -0.92 5.36
C SER A 38 8.12 0.03 6.49
N ALA A 39 8.11 -0.51 7.70
CA ALA A 39 8.38 0.23 8.92
C ALA A 39 9.25 -0.60 9.86
N LEU A 40 9.77 0.07 10.88
CA LEU A 40 10.48 -0.54 11.97
C LEU A 40 9.73 -0.26 13.28
N HIS A 41 9.31 -1.29 13.98
CA HIS A 41 8.83 -1.14 15.34
C HIS A 41 10.00 -1.25 16.30
N SER A 42 10.24 -0.21 17.10
CA SER A 42 11.22 -0.25 18.17
C SER A 42 10.50 0.01 19.49
N PRO A 43 10.54 -0.92 20.45
CA PRO A 43 10.10 -0.64 21.80
C PRO A 43 10.92 0.54 22.35
N ARG A 44 10.26 1.49 23.00
CA ARG A 44 10.93 2.64 23.64
C ARG A 44 11.97 2.20 24.69
N GLU A 45 11.80 1.00 25.24
CA GLU A 45 12.60 0.45 26.34
C GLU A 45 13.87 -0.27 25.89
N ILE A 46 14.03 -0.59 24.59
CA ILE A 46 15.21 -1.30 24.07
C ILE A 46 15.74 -0.59 22.82
N PRO A 47 16.63 0.41 22.99
CA PRO A 47 17.28 1.07 21.87
C PRO A 47 18.06 0.07 21.01
N GLY A 48 17.80 0.07 19.69
CA GLY A 48 18.51 -0.77 18.72
C GLY A 48 17.88 -2.14 18.43
N ALA A 49 16.80 -2.53 19.12
CA ALA A 49 16.02 -3.73 18.81
C ALA A 49 14.78 -3.37 17.98
N GLY A 50 15.00 -3.08 16.68
CA GLY A 50 13.92 -2.81 15.74
C GLY A 50 13.41 -4.10 15.08
N GLU A 51 12.12 -4.35 15.16
CA GLU A 51 11.43 -5.42 14.43
C GLU A 51 10.81 -4.87 13.14
N PRO A 52 11.05 -5.47 11.96
CA PRO A 52 10.37 -5.07 10.73
C PRO A 52 8.85 -5.29 10.83
N VAL A 53 8.07 -4.28 10.45
CA VAL A 53 6.61 -4.32 10.42
C VAL A 53 6.13 -3.71 9.11
N HIS A 54 5.05 -4.24 8.52
CA HIS A 54 4.45 -3.66 7.33
C HIS A 54 3.06 -3.09 7.64
N ILE A 55 2.80 -1.88 7.12
CA ILE A 55 1.54 -1.18 7.27
C ILE A 55 0.95 -0.98 5.88
N LEU A 56 -0.24 -1.52 5.65
CA LEU A 56 -1.02 -1.29 4.44
C LEU A 56 -1.67 0.09 4.53
N ALA A 57 -1.63 0.83 3.43
CA ALA A 57 -2.37 2.07 3.26
C ALA A 57 -3.36 1.92 2.10
N TYR A 58 -4.61 2.33 2.30
CA TYR A 58 -5.65 2.32 1.27
C TYR A 58 -6.21 3.73 1.07
N TYR A 59 -6.26 4.17 -0.18
CA TYR A 59 -6.68 5.51 -0.57
C TYR A 59 -7.92 5.47 -1.45
N GLY A 60 -8.64 6.59 -1.47
CA GLY A 60 -9.74 6.81 -2.40
C GLY A 60 -9.25 6.93 -3.84
N MET A 61 -10.20 7.07 -4.76
CA MET A 61 -9.93 7.11 -6.21
C MET A 61 -9.02 8.29 -6.62
N CYS A 62 -9.08 9.42 -5.92
CA CYS A 62 -8.22 10.58 -6.24
C CYS A 62 -6.82 10.46 -5.61
N GLY A 63 -6.54 9.35 -4.91
CA GLY A 63 -5.26 9.06 -4.27
C GLY A 63 -5.04 9.81 -2.95
N PRO A 64 -3.79 9.85 -2.46
CA PRO A 64 -3.42 10.58 -1.25
C PRO A 64 -3.43 12.10 -1.45
N SER A 65 -3.98 12.86 -0.49
CA SER A 65 -4.09 14.33 -0.57
C SER A 65 -2.76 15.09 -0.47
N ARG A 66 -1.72 14.39 -0.02
CA ARG A 66 -0.34 14.86 0.08
C ARG A 66 0.61 13.88 -0.61
N PHE A 67 0.32 13.54 -1.87
CA PHE A 67 1.05 12.54 -2.64
C PHE A 67 2.57 12.74 -2.63
N ASP A 68 3.06 13.98 -2.81
CA ASP A 68 4.50 14.25 -2.89
C ASP A 68 5.23 13.99 -1.55
N GLU A 69 4.58 14.25 -0.40
CA GLU A 69 5.11 13.92 0.93
C GLU A 69 5.19 12.40 1.13
N LEU A 70 4.14 11.68 0.74
CA LEU A 70 4.10 10.22 0.80
C LEU A 70 5.17 9.62 -0.12
N ASP A 71 5.22 10.01 -1.39
CA ASP A 71 6.17 9.45 -2.35
C ASP A 71 7.63 9.76 -1.97
N SER A 72 7.90 10.91 -1.35
CA SER A 72 9.22 11.21 -0.79
C SER A 72 9.62 10.23 0.33
N MET A 73 8.70 9.91 1.25
CA MET A 73 8.93 8.88 2.27
C MET A 73 9.17 7.52 1.64
N LEU A 74 8.30 7.11 0.71
CA LEU A 74 8.39 5.84 -0.01
C LEU A 74 9.72 5.72 -0.77
N LEU A 75 10.14 6.77 -1.47
CA LEU A 75 11.42 6.83 -2.17
C LEU A 75 12.60 6.65 -1.22
N ASN A 76 12.56 7.27 -0.04
CA ASN A 76 13.63 7.13 0.94
C ASN A 76 13.74 5.70 1.46
N ILE A 77 12.60 5.03 1.70
CA ILE A 77 12.56 3.59 2.05
C ILE A 77 13.16 2.74 0.92
N ARG A 78 12.74 2.98 -0.33
CA ARG A 78 13.27 2.27 -1.51
C ARG A 78 14.79 2.45 -1.64
N ASN A 79 15.31 3.66 -1.45
CA ASN A 79 16.75 3.94 -1.45
C ASN A 79 17.48 3.16 -0.34
N GLY A 80 16.90 3.13 0.86
CA GLY A 80 17.39 2.29 1.96
C GLY A 80 17.41 0.80 1.61
N ARG A 81 16.39 0.29 0.89
CA ARG A 81 16.37 -1.11 0.40
C ARG A 81 17.51 -1.40 -0.56
N TYR A 82 17.84 -0.49 -1.49
CA TYR A 82 19.00 -0.66 -2.39
C TYR A 82 20.31 -0.80 -1.62
N LEU A 83 20.53 0.07 -0.62
CA LEU A 83 21.71 0.01 0.24
C LEU A 83 21.75 -1.28 1.07
N ARG A 84 20.62 -1.65 1.67
CA ARG A 84 20.47 -2.90 2.43
C ARG A 84 20.82 -4.10 1.55
N ALA A 85 20.28 -4.19 0.34
CA ALA A 85 20.54 -5.30 -0.56
C ALA A 85 22.03 -5.43 -0.89
N LYS A 86 22.71 -4.31 -1.19
CA LYS A 86 24.18 -4.31 -1.40
C LYS A 86 24.94 -4.79 -0.17
N ASN A 87 24.53 -4.38 1.03
CA ASN A 87 25.14 -4.83 2.28
C ASN A 87 24.93 -6.33 2.53
N ILE A 88 23.73 -6.85 2.25
CA ILE A 88 23.44 -8.30 2.32
C ILE A 88 24.37 -9.06 1.37
N LEU A 89 24.52 -8.61 0.12
CA LEU A 89 25.40 -9.26 -0.86
C LEU A 89 26.88 -9.24 -0.42
N ALA A 90 27.34 -8.14 0.17
CA ALA A 90 28.69 -8.06 0.72
C ALA A 90 28.89 -9.09 1.86
N LYS A 91 27.91 -9.25 2.75
CA LYS A 91 27.95 -10.26 3.82
C LYS A 91 27.91 -11.68 3.25
N LEU A 92 27.06 -11.97 2.28
CA LEU A 92 27.01 -13.26 1.59
C LEU A 92 28.35 -13.60 0.91
N ASN A 93 29.02 -12.60 0.32
CA ASN A 93 30.34 -12.79 -0.25
C ASN A 93 31.39 -13.19 0.81
N SER A 94 31.37 -12.55 1.99
CA SER A 94 32.21 -12.95 3.13
C SER A 94 31.92 -14.36 3.63
N LEU A 95 30.69 -14.86 3.44
CA LEU A 95 30.29 -16.24 3.70
C LEU A 95 30.65 -17.21 2.56
N LYS A 96 31.41 -16.76 1.55
CA LYS A 96 31.79 -17.53 0.35
C LYS A 96 30.59 -17.93 -0.53
N MET A 97 29.53 -17.11 -0.52
CA MET A 97 28.31 -17.30 -1.31
C MET A 97 28.07 -16.09 -2.24
N PRO A 98 28.98 -15.77 -3.18
CA PRO A 98 28.84 -14.60 -4.03
C PRO A 98 27.56 -14.68 -4.88
N ILE A 99 26.78 -13.61 -4.86
CA ILE A 99 25.60 -13.40 -5.70
C ILE A 99 25.78 -12.07 -6.46
N LYS A 100 25.61 -12.11 -7.77
CA LYS A 100 25.77 -10.93 -8.65
C LYS A 100 24.61 -9.96 -8.48
N TRP A 101 24.93 -8.67 -8.36
CA TRP A 101 23.93 -7.60 -8.25
C TRP A 101 22.95 -7.62 -9.42
N GLU A 102 23.46 -7.81 -10.64
CA GLU A 102 22.67 -7.82 -11.88
C GLU A 102 21.65 -8.96 -11.90
N ARG A 103 21.96 -10.09 -11.24
CA ARG A 103 20.99 -11.18 -11.17
C ARG A 103 19.86 -10.85 -10.22
N VAL A 104 20.18 -10.26 -9.07
CA VAL A 104 19.17 -9.86 -8.08
C VAL A 104 18.24 -8.79 -8.64
N THR A 105 18.76 -7.77 -9.33
CA THR A 105 17.93 -6.74 -9.97
C THR A 105 17.09 -7.31 -11.10
N LYS A 106 17.63 -8.25 -11.89
CA LYS A 106 16.84 -8.96 -12.91
C LYS A 106 15.69 -9.79 -12.31
N ILE A 107 15.87 -10.38 -11.13
CA ILE A 107 14.80 -11.09 -10.41
C ILE A 107 13.77 -10.11 -9.84
N ALA A 108 14.21 -8.96 -9.34
CA ALA A 108 13.33 -7.91 -8.81
C ALA A 108 12.45 -7.27 -9.89
N GLY A 109 13.00 -7.12 -11.09
CA GLY A 109 12.35 -6.40 -12.19
C GLY A 109 12.84 -4.98 -12.33
N GLU A 110 12.53 -4.37 -13.46
CA GLU A 110 12.95 -3.01 -13.79
C GLU A 110 12.29 -1.99 -12.85
N GLY A 111 13.09 -1.06 -12.29
CA GLY A 111 12.61 -0.04 -11.36
C GLY A 111 12.26 -0.54 -9.95
N VAL A 112 12.35 -1.85 -9.67
CA VAL A 112 12.00 -2.44 -8.37
C VAL A 112 13.21 -2.49 -7.43
N ALA A 113 13.08 -1.90 -6.24
CA ALA A 113 14.11 -1.96 -5.21
C ALA A 113 14.25 -3.40 -4.66
N PRO A 114 15.42 -4.06 -4.78
CA PRO A 114 15.55 -5.44 -4.36
C PRO A 114 15.37 -5.66 -2.85
N GLY A 115 14.34 -6.43 -2.48
CA GLY A 115 14.18 -6.97 -1.12
C GLY A 115 14.89 -8.31 -0.88
N ARG A 116 14.80 -8.79 0.38
CA ARG A 116 15.36 -10.09 0.82
C ARG A 116 14.81 -11.27 0.02
N LEU A 117 13.56 -11.21 -0.44
CA LEU A 117 12.94 -12.26 -1.26
C LEU A 117 13.67 -12.45 -2.60
N HIS A 118 14.08 -11.37 -3.27
CA HIS A 118 14.81 -11.47 -4.54
C HIS A 118 16.22 -12.06 -4.31
N ILE A 119 16.86 -11.72 -3.21
CA ILE A 119 18.15 -12.30 -2.81
C ILE A 119 17.98 -13.80 -2.47
N ALA A 120 16.91 -14.16 -1.75
CA ALA A 120 16.59 -15.55 -1.44
C ALA A 120 16.38 -16.38 -2.72
N ARG A 121 15.62 -15.86 -3.69
CA ARG A 121 15.44 -16.49 -5.01
C ARG A 121 16.79 -16.62 -5.74
N ALA A 122 17.65 -15.61 -5.70
CA ALA A 122 18.99 -15.69 -6.29
C ALA A 122 19.89 -16.75 -5.62
N LEU A 123 19.80 -16.90 -4.30
CA LEU A 123 20.52 -17.95 -3.55
C LEU A 123 20.05 -19.35 -3.94
N VAL A 124 18.74 -19.54 -4.16
CA VAL A 124 18.17 -20.80 -4.65
C VAL A 124 18.68 -21.10 -6.06
N GLU A 125 18.59 -20.12 -6.97
CA GLU A 125 19.06 -20.29 -8.36
C GLU A 125 20.56 -20.60 -8.46
N ALA A 126 21.37 -20.07 -7.53
CA ALA A 126 22.80 -20.33 -7.45
C ALA A 126 23.13 -21.68 -6.78
N GLY A 127 22.14 -22.43 -6.28
CA GLY A 127 22.33 -23.74 -5.66
C GLY A 127 22.90 -23.68 -4.24
N TYR A 128 22.90 -22.51 -3.59
CA TYR A 128 23.39 -22.37 -2.22
C TYR A 128 22.40 -22.84 -1.15
N VAL A 129 21.12 -22.85 -1.50
CA VAL A 129 20.01 -23.26 -0.64
C VAL A 129 18.93 -23.95 -1.48
N ASP A 130 18.20 -24.88 -0.88
CA ASP A 130 17.21 -25.72 -1.56
C ASP A 130 15.92 -24.95 -1.88
N ASN A 131 15.59 -23.95 -1.08
CA ASN A 131 14.37 -23.15 -1.21
C ASN A 131 14.47 -21.82 -0.47
N VAL A 132 13.51 -20.93 -0.75
CA VAL A 132 13.42 -19.59 -0.16
C VAL A 132 13.34 -19.63 1.37
N ARG A 133 12.56 -20.57 1.94
CA ARG A 133 12.44 -20.73 3.40
C ARG A 133 13.79 -21.01 4.05
N GLN A 134 14.59 -21.89 3.45
CA GLN A 134 15.94 -22.19 3.93
C GLN A 134 16.85 -20.95 3.87
N ALA A 135 16.74 -20.12 2.82
CA ALA A 135 17.49 -18.86 2.71
C ALA A 135 17.22 -17.92 3.88
N PHE A 136 15.95 -17.72 4.24
CA PHE A 136 15.56 -16.89 5.39
C PHE A 136 16.02 -17.50 6.71
N ASN A 137 15.77 -18.79 6.94
CA ASN A 137 16.11 -19.43 8.20
C ASN A 137 17.62 -19.46 8.48
N LYS A 138 18.46 -19.61 7.45
CA LYS A 138 19.92 -19.73 7.63
C LYS A 138 20.68 -18.42 7.51
N TYR A 139 20.24 -17.50 6.66
CA TYR A 139 21.07 -16.36 6.23
C TYR A 139 20.40 -14.99 6.32
N LEU A 140 19.14 -14.88 5.88
CA LEU A 140 18.49 -13.59 5.59
C LEU A 140 17.47 -13.12 6.65
N GLY A 141 17.09 -14.00 7.59
CA GLY A 141 16.22 -13.66 8.71
C GLY A 141 16.82 -12.59 9.62
N ASP A 142 16.03 -12.06 10.55
CA ASP A 142 16.44 -10.88 11.35
C ASP A 142 17.68 -11.12 12.22
N ASP A 143 17.92 -12.36 12.62
CA ASP A 143 19.11 -12.80 13.37
C ASP A 143 20.14 -13.50 12.47
N GLY A 144 19.94 -13.46 11.15
CA GLY A 144 20.76 -14.16 10.16
C GLY A 144 22.11 -13.49 9.92
N PRO A 145 23.17 -14.26 9.58
CA PRO A 145 24.52 -13.75 9.37
C PRO A 145 24.64 -12.75 8.21
N ALA A 146 23.71 -12.77 7.25
CA ALA A 146 23.66 -11.81 6.16
C ALA A 146 22.64 -10.68 6.37
N TYR A 147 21.96 -10.62 7.52
CA TYR A 147 20.98 -9.58 7.82
C TYR A 147 21.60 -8.18 7.75
N ALA A 148 20.86 -7.21 7.21
CA ALA A 148 21.23 -5.80 7.24
C ALA A 148 19.96 -4.94 7.37
N THR A 149 20.10 -3.75 7.92
CA THR A 149 19.01 -2.79 8.10
C THR A 149 18.93 -1.82 6.91
N GLY A 150 17.76 -1.21 6.72
CA GLY A 150 17.52 -0.18 5.72
C GLY A 150 17.27 1.19 6.36
N SER A 151 16.42 1.98 5.71
CA SER A 151 16.04 3.34 6.13
C SER A 151 14.56 3.41 6.50
N GLU A 152 13.99 2.30 6.98
CA GLU A 152 12.58 2.21 7.34
C GLU A 152 12.22 3.19 8.48
N PRO A 153 11.16 3.99 8.34
CA PRO A 153 10.67 4.86 9.41
C PRO A 153 10.03 4.05 10.54
N PHE A 154 9.83 4.69 11.69
CA PHE A 154 9.08 4.08 12.79
C PHE A 154 7.61 3.84 12.42
N THR A 155 7.05 2.75 12.94
CA THR A 155 5.67 2.33 12.64
C THR A 155 4.61 3.41 12.92
N GLU A 156 4.75 4.15 14.01
CA GLU A 156 3.84 5.22 14.40
C GLU A 156 3.91 6.40 13.41
N THR A 157 5.11 6.72 12.93
CA THR A 157 5.32 7.74 11.89
C THR A 157 4.62 7.35 10.59
N VAL A 158 4.65 6.07 10.22
CA VAL A 158 3.95 5.56 9.03
C VAL A 158 2.43 5.68 9.19
N VAL A 159 1.88 5.21 10.31
CA VAL A 159 0.43 5.32 10.58
C VAL A 159 -0.03 6.78 10.55
N GLN A 160 0.75 7.70 11.14
CA GLN A 160 0.45 9.13 11.13
C GLN A 160 0.56 9.73 9.72
N MET A 161 1.53 9.30 8.90
CA MET A 161 1.66 9.73 7.51
C MET A 161 0.44 9.29 6.68
N ILE A 162 -0.03 8.05 6.87
CA ILE A 162 -1.22 7.53 6.18
C ILE A 162 -2.46 8.37 6.57
N SER A 163 -2.64 8.67 7.85
CA SER A 163 -3.73 9.52 8.32
C SER A 163 -3.67 10.92 7.71
N ARG A 164 -2.49 11.57 7.71
CA ARG A 164 -2.28 12.91 7.12
C ARG A 164 -2.50 12.99 5.62
N THR A 165 -2.31 11.87 4.92
CA THR A 165 -2.48 11.76 3.47
C THR A 165 -3.89 11.29 3.08
N GLY A 166 -4.79 11.10 4.05
CA GLY A 166 -6.19 10.72 3.79
C GLY A 166 -6.39 9.23 3.47
N GLY A 167 -5.56 8.35 4.04
CA GLY A 167 -5.65 6.91 3.85
C GLY A 167 -6.16 6.16 5.07
N ILE A 168 -6.61 4.92 4.83
CA ILE A 168 -6.89 3.93 5.87
C ILE A 168 -5.62 3.10 6.11
N SER A 169 -5.19 3.01 7.36
CA SER A 169 -4.02 2.22 7.77
C SER A 169 -4.43 0.85 8.34
N ALA A 170 -3.79 -0.21 7.86
CA ALA A 170 -3.97 -1.57 8.36
C ALA A 170 -2.65 -2.26 8.68
N LEU A 171 -2.58 -3.01 9.78
CA LEU A 171 -1.42 -3.85 10.07
C LEU A 171 -1.44 -5.11 9.18
N ALA A 172 -0.40 -5.30 8.36
CA ALA A 172 -0.25 -6.47 7.51
C ALA A 172 0.25 -7.68 8.33
N HIS A 173 -0.17 -8.88 7.94
CA HIS A 173 0.32 -10.19 8.39
C HIS A 173 0.85 -10.26 9.83
N PRO A 174 0.05 -9.86 10.85
CA PRO A 174 0.51 -9.73 12.24
C PRO A 174 1.01 -11.03 12.89
N TRP A 175 0.73 -12.19 12.27
CA TRP A 175 1.27 -13.50 12.64
C TRP A 175 2.78 -13.67 12.38
N SER A 176 3.42 -12.78 11.62
CA SER A 176 4.88 -12.78 11.46
C SER A 176 5.61 -12.04 12.59
N LEU A 177 4.87 -11.38 13.48
CA LEU A 177 5.45 -10.53 14.53
C LEU A 177 5.79 -11.34 15.79
N LYS A 178 6.88 -10.95 16.47
CA LYS A 178 7.34 -11.52 17.74
C LYS A 178 6.40 -11.17 18.89
N ASN A 179 5.89 -9.94 18.93
CA ASN A 179 4.95 -9.48 19.97
C ASN A 179 3.79 -8.63 19.39
N PRO A 180 2.82 -9.26 18.73
CA PRO A 180 1.75 -8.53 18.04
C PRO A 180 0.88 -7.67 18.97
N ASP A 181 0.55 -8.12 20.20
CA ASP A 181 -0.33 -7.37 21.11
C ASP A 181 0.26 -5.99 21.48
N ALA A 182 1.57 -5.96 21.80
CA ALA A 182 2.27 -4.72 22.14
C ALA A 182 2.33 -3.75 20.95
N ILE A 183 2.63 -4.27 19.75
CA ILE A 183 2.69 -3.50 18.51
C ILE A 183 1.30 -2.94 18.20
N ILE A 184 0.27 -3.78 18.16
CA ILE A 184 -1.11 -3.38 17.87
C ILE A 184 -1.57 -2.29 18.83
N ARG A 185 -1.28 -2.40 20.13
CA ARG A 185 -1.60 -1.36 21.12
C ARG A 185 -0.94 -0.03 20.78
N SER A 186 0.35 -0.04 20.42
CA SER A 186 1.08 1.19 20.05
C SER A 186 0.48 1.83 18.80
N LEU A 187 0.24 1.02 17.76
CA LEU A 187 -0.31 1.49 16.49
C LEU A 187 -1.75 1.98 16.63
N LYS A 188 -2.57 1.34 17.47
CA LYS A 188 -3.91 1.84 17.78
C LYS A 188 -3.83 3.24 18.40
N GLY A 189 -2.90 3.46 19.32
CA GLY A 189 -2.63 4.79 19.89
C GLY A 189 -2.16 5.82 18.86
N ALA A 190 -1.52 5.39 17.77
CA ALA A 190 -1.10 6.24 16.65
C ALA A 190 -2.19 6.46 15.59
N GLY A 191 -3.34 5.80 15.68
CA GLY A 191 -4.46 5.93 14.74
C GLY A 191 -4.63 4.77 13.75
N LEU A 192 -4.20 3.55 14.10
CA LEU A 192 -4.45 2.37 13.27
C LEU A 192 -5.95 2.06 13.17
N HIS A 193 -6.42 1.77 11.95
CA HIS A 193 -7.83 1.54 11.64
C HIS A 193 -8.18 0.04 11.58
N ALA A 194 -7.28 -0.76 11.03
CA ALA A 194 -7.56 -2.15 10.69
C ALA A 194 -6.33 -3.06 10.90
N MET A 195 -6.54 -4.37 10.79
CA MET A 195 -5.46 -5.34 10.71
C MET A 195 -5.91 -6.57 9.91
N GLU A 196 -4.94 -7.26 9.32
CA GLU A 196 -5.19 -8.55 8.70
C GLU A 196 -5.47 -9.64 9.74
N VAL A 197 -6.53 -10.40 9.50
CA VAL A 197 -6.99 -11.52 10.32
C VAL A 197 -7.30 -12.74 9.45
N TYR A 198 -7.54 -12.55 8.16
CA TYR A 198 -7.85 -13.63 7.22
C TYR A 198 -6.66 -13.91 6.28
N ARG A 199 -6.40 -15.21 6.09
CA ARG A 199 -5.42 -15.81 5.18
C ARG A 199 -6.13 -16.84 4.28
N SER A 200 -5.39 -17.49 3.40
CA SER A 200 -5.92 -18.56 2.53
C SER A 200 -6.43 -19.77 3.29
N ASP A 201 -5.78 -20.12 4.39
CA ASP A 201 -6.17 -21.19 5.30
C ASP A 201 -7.30 -20.78 6.25
N GLY A 202 -7.78 -19.52 6.16
CA GLY A 202 -8.97 -19.02 6.80
C GLY A 202 -8.70 -17.90 7.80
N LYS A 203 -9.60 -17.78 8.77
CA LYS A 203 -9.49 -16.82 9.86
C LYS A 203 -8.44 -17.30 10.85
N VAL A 204 -7.45 -16.47 11.16
CA VAL A 204 -6.42 -16.82 12.15
C VAL A 204 -6.95 -16.54 13.56
N ASP A 205 -7.15 -17.62 14.32
CA ASP A 205 -7.60 -17.54 15.70
C ASP A 205 -6.60 -16.74 16.58
N GLY A 206 -7.11 -16.04 17.60
CA GLY A 206 -6.34 -15.08 18.40
C GLY A 206 -6.27 -13.68 17.79
N PHE A 207 -5.91 -13.53 16.50
CA PHE A 207 -5.84 -12.20 15.86
C PHE A 207 -7.22 -11.53 15.71
N SER A 208 -8.28 -12.31 15.49
CA SER A 208 -9.63 -11.75 15.53
C SER A 208 -10.02 -11.20 16.89
N GLN A 209 -9.55 -11.82 17.98
CA GLN A 209 -9.85 -11.35 19.33
C GLN A 209 -9.03 -10.09 19.64
N LEU A 210 -7.78 -10.02 19.15
CA LEU A 210 -6.97 -8.81 19.23
C LEU A 210 -7.62 -7.66 18.45
N ALA A 211 -8.11 -7.90 17.24
CA ALA A 211 -8.82 -6.90 16.46
C ALA A 211 -10.07 -6.38 17.22
N GLU A 212 -10.84 -7.27 17.85
CA GLU A 212 -12.00 -6.89 18.68
C GLU A 212 -11.57 -6.09 19.91
N LYS A 213 -10.56 -6.57 20.65
CA LYS A 213 -10.00 -5.93 21.85
C LYS A 213 -9.59 -4.48 21.59
N TYR A 214 -9.02 -4.18 20.43
CA TYR A 214 -8.55 -2.84 20.06
C TYR A 214 -9.52 -2.08 19.14
N GLY A 215 -10.70 -2.62 18.83
CA GLY A 215 -11.67 -1.99 17.94
C GLY A 215 -11.08 -1.69 16.55
N LEU A 216 -10.48 -2.71 15.94
CA LEU A 216 -9.90 -2.65 14.59
C LEU A 216 -10.76 -3.44 13.61
N LEU A 217 -10.88 -2.92 12.38
CA LEU A 217 -11.50 -3.67 11.29
C LEU A 217 -10.66 -4.91 10.94
N LYS A 218 -11.34 -6.00 10.64
CA LYS A 218 -10.73 -7.29 10.29
C LYS A 218 -10.65 -7.43 8.78
N LEU A 219 -9.45 -7.33 8.24
CA LEU A 219 -9.18 -7.45 6.80
C LEU A 219 -8.42 -8.74 6.48
N GLY A 220 -8.13 -8.95 5.21
CA GLY A 220 -7.25 -10.01 4.75
C GLY A 220 -6.92 -9.87 3.28
N GLY A 221 -5.83 -10.51 2.88
CA GLY A 221 -5.30 -10.49 1.53
C GLY A 221 -4.52 -11.76 1.26
N SER A 222 -4.31 -12.07 -0.01
CA SER A 222 -3.55 -13.25 -0.43
C SER A 222 -2.05 -13.10 -0.22
N ASP A 223 -1.55 -11.87 -0.10
CA ASP A 223 -0.11 -11.58 -0.08
C ASP A 223 0.62 -12.22 -1.27
N PHE A 224 0.02 -12.10 -2.46
CA PHE A 224 0.45 -12.80 -3.67
C PHE A 224 1.67 -12.13 -4.31
N HIS A 225 2.70 -12.92 -4.63
CA HIS A 225 4.00 -12.44 -5.15
C HIS A 225 4.40 -13.11 -6.49
N GLY A 226 3.41 -13.61 -7.24
CA GLY A 226 3.56 -14.28 -8.53
C GLY A 226 3.32 -15.78 -8.49
N LYS A 227 3.54 -16.47 -9.61
CA LYS A 227 3.52 -17.94 -9.65
C LYS A 227 4.97 -18.43 -9.67
N GLY A 228 5.51 -18.80 -8.51
CA GLY A 228 6.91 -19.23 -8.42
C GLY A 228 7.25 -20.11 -7.23
N THR A 229 6.36 -20.21 -6.23
CA THR A 229 6.56 -21.07 -5.07
C THR A 229 5.35 -22.00 -4.85
N LYS A 230 5.58 -23.21 -4.34
CA LYS A 230 4.52 -24.22 -4.16
C LYS A 230 3.47 -23.85 -3.10
N ASP A 231 3.76 -22.87 -2.25
CA ASP A 231 2.95 -22.48 -1.09
C ASP A 231 2.31 -21.09 -1.25
N GLU A 232 2.30 -20.55 -2.47
CA GLU A 232 1.80 -19.20 -2.75
C GLU A 232 0.28 -19.19 -2.87
N THR A 233 -0.38 -18.25 -2.18
CA THR A 233 -1.83 -18.09 -2.22
C THR A 233 -2.22 -17.24 -3.43
N ASP A 234 -3.06 -17.76 -4.33
CA ASP A 234 -3.46 -17.04 -5.55
C ASP A 234 -4.44 -15.89 -5.22
N VAL A 235 -4.53 -14.93 -6.13
CA VAL A 235 -5.41 -13.77 -5.99
C VAL A 235 -6.86 -14.23 -5.89
N GLY A 236 -7.55 -13.79 -4.84
CA GLY A 236 -8.97 -14.11 -4.59
C GLY A 236 -9.22 -15.42 -3.83
N GLU A 237 -8.18 -16.14 -3.40
CA GLU A 237 -8.33 -17.33 -2.55
C GLU A 237 -8.68 -16.97 -1.09
N VAL A 238 -8.26 -15.79 -0.62
CA VAL A 238 -8.67 -15.26 0.69
C VAL A 238 -10.07 -14.67 0.57
N LYS A 239 -11.05 -15.38 1.15
CA LYS A 239 -12.46 -14.99 1.08
C LYS A 239 -12.80 -14.06 2.23
N LEU A 240 -13.10 -12.80 1.91
CA LEU A 240 -13.71 -11.85 2.83
C LEU A 240 -15.23 -11.86 2.65
N ALA A 241 -15.97 -11.74 3.76
CA ALA A 241 -17.41 -11.56 3.70
C ALA A 241 -17.73 -10.19 3.06
N ILE A 242 -18.84 -10.09 2.34
CA ILE A 242 -19.27 -8.81 1.75
C ILE A 242 -19.49 -7.72 2.81
N THR A 243 -19.86 -8.13 4.02
CA THR A 243 -19.99 -7.25 5.19
C THR A 243 -18.65 -6.64 5.60
N THR A 244 -17.53 -7.34 5.40
CA THR A 244 -16.19 -6.76 5.62
C THR A 244 -15.93 -5.58 4.70
N LEU A 245 -16.30 -5.68 3.42
CA LEU A 245 -16.19 -4.58 2.48
C LEU A 245 -17.13 -3.42 2.87
N SER A 246 -18.36 -3.70 3.31
CA SER A 246 -19.29 -2.66 3.77
C SER A 246 -18.71 -1.88 4.95
N SER A 247 -18.26 -2.56 6.01
CA SER A 247 -17.68 -1.91 7.18
C SER A 247 -16.37 -1.18 6.86
N PHE A 248 -15.57 -1.70 5.93
CA PHE A 248 -14.40 -0.98 5.43
C PHE A 248 -14.80 0.33 4.74
N LEU A 249 -15.78 0.31 3.85
CA LEU A 249 -16.24 1.51 3.13
C LEU A 249 -16.93 2.52 4.04
N GLU A 250 -17.70 2.06 5.03
CA GLU A 250 -18.29 2.92 6.06
C GLU A 250 -17.23 3.74 6.81
N MET A 251 -16.09 3.13 7.11
CA MET A 251 -14.95 3.84 7.72
C MET A 251 -14.17 4.69 6.72
N ALA A 252 -13.96 4.18 5.50
CA ALA A 252 -13.11 4.78 4.50
C ALA A 252 -13.71 6.03 3.85
N ARG A 253 -15.03 6.04 3.58
CA ARG A 253 -15.71 7.11 2.84
C ARG A 253 -15.48 8.50 3.42
N PRO A 254 -15.69 8.79 4.72
CA PRO A 254 -15.49 10.14 5.24
C PRO A 254 -14.02 10.60 5.13
N ILE A 255 -13.07 9.69 5.35
CA ILE A 255 -11.63 9.98 5.23
C ILE A 255 -11.27 10.27 3.78
N TRP A 256 -11.75 9.47 2.84
CA TRP A 256 -11.51 9.66 1.42
C TRP A 256 -12.22 10.91 0.87
N CYS A 257 -13.44 11.24 1.35
CA CYS A 257 -14.13 12.49 1.06
C CYS A 257 -13.28 13.70 1.45
N SER A 258 -12.79 13.73 2.69
CA SER A 258 -11.94 14.82 3.18
C SER A 258 -10.68 14.96 2.35
N ALA A 259 -10.01 13.85 2.03
CA ALA A 259 -8.81 13.84 1.20
C ALA A 259 -9.07 14.36 -0.21
N MET A 260 -10.19 13.95 -0.80
CA MET A 260 -10.64 14.39 -2.12
C MET A 260 -10.94 15.90 -2.13
N LYS A 261 -11.63 16.43 -1.12
CA LYS A 261 -11.84 17.87 -0.97
C LYS A 261 -10.52 18.64 -0.93
N ASP A 262 -9.56 18.19 -0.12
CA ASP A 262 -8.23 18.80 -0.04
C ASP A 262 -7.53 18.83 -1.41
N ILE A 263 -7.61 17.73 -2.16
CA ILE A 263 -7.03 17.61 -3.50
C ILE A 263 -7.66 18.62 -4.46
N LEU A 264 -8.99 18.67 -4.49
CA LEU A 264 -9.73 19.55 -5.39
C LEU A 264 -9.55 21.02 -5.03
N LEU A 265 -9.51 21.37 -3.74
CA LEU A 265 -9.23 22.73 -3.27
C LEU A 265 -7.84 23.19 -3.71
N LYS A 266 -6.80 22.37 -3.50
CA LYS A 266 -5.43 22.69 -3.96
C LYS A 266 -5.36 22.89 -5.46
N PHE A 267 -6.06 22.06 -6.24
CA PHE A 267 -6.14 22.24 -7.68
C PHE A 267 -6.88 23.53 -8.07
N ALA A 268 -7.96 23.89 -7.37
CA ALA A 268 -8.68 25.13 -7.61
C ALA A 268 -7.84 26.38 -7.28
N GLU A 269 -6.94 26.30 -6.30
CA GLU A 269 -5.99 27.37 -5.96
C GLU A 269 -4.88 27.51 -7.02
N GLU A 270 -4.34 26.41 -7.53
CA GLU A 270 -3.29 26.39 -8.57
C GLU A 270 -3.64 25.43 -9.71
N PRO A 271 -4.51 25.84 -10.65
CA PRO A 271 -4.96 24.94 -11.69
C PRO A 271 -3.91 24.82 -12.81
N SER A 272 -3.41 23.60 -12.99
CA SER A 272 -2.37 23.29 -13.98
C SER A 272 -2.52 21.87 -14.51
N ALA A 273 -2.03 21.62 -15.72
CA ALA A 273 -2.00 20.26 -16.29
C ALA A 273 -1.23 19.26 -15.41
N ALA A 274 -0.19 19.72 -14.69
CA ALA A 274 0.56 18.90 -13.75
C ALA A 274 -0.29 18.49 -12.55
N ASN A 275 -1.00 19.44 -11.92
CA ASN A 275 -1.88 19.14 -10.78
C ASN A 275 -3.07 18.28 -11.22
N LEU A 276 -3.66 18.54 -12.40
CA LEU A 276 -4.68 17.68 -12.98
C LEU A 276 -4.15 16.25 -13.19
N GLY A 277 -2.96 16.11 -13.76
CA GLY A 277 -2.31 14.80 -13.95
C GLY A 277 -2.11 14.02 -12.65
N LYS A 278 -1.87 14.69 -11.51
CA LYS A 278 -1.80 14.05 -10.19
C LYS A 278 -3.14 13.49 -9.73
N ILE A 279 -4.23 14.21 -9.96
CA ILE A 279 -5.61 13.76 -9.63
C ILE A 279 -5.96 12.53 -10.48
N LEU A 280 -5.68 12.61 -11.78
CA LEU A 280 -6.01 11.57 -12.74
C LEU A 280 -5.08 10.36 -12.68
N LYS A 281 -3.98 10.43 -11.94
CA LYS A 281 -3.05 9.31 -11.76
C LYS A 281 -3.73 8.10 -11.12
N PHE A 282 -4.67 8.35 -10.22
CA PHE A 282 -5.35 7.31 -9.44
C PHE A 282 -6.81 7.12 -9.83
N GLY A 283 -7.35 7.95 -10.73
CA GLY A 283 -8.70 7.82 -11.27
C GLY A 283 -8.66 7.52 -12.76
N GLN A 284 -9.38 6.52 -13.23
CA GLN A 284 -9.57 6.37 -14.67
C GLN A 284 -10.50 7.45 -15.20
N LEU A 285 -10.01 8.24 -16.15
CA LEU A 285 -10.80 8.74 -17.27
C LEU A 285 -10.58 7.79 -18.43
N SER A 286 -11.45 6.81 -18.60
CA SER A 286 -11.55 6.19 -19.91
C SER A 286 -12.30 7.16 -20.81
N ASN A 287 -11.65 7.58 -21.91
CA ASN A 287 -12.29 8.21 -23.09
C ASN A 287 -13.32 7.28 -23.78
N SER A 288 -13.96 6.37 -23.06
CA SER A 288 -14.91 5.39 -23.58
C SER A 288 -16.23 5.56 -22.83
N ASP A 289 -16.97 6.61 -23.19
CA ASP A 289 -18.43 6.65 -23.25
C ASP A 289 -18.91 8.03 -23.74
N GLY A 290 -18.34 8.52 -24.85
CA GLY A 290 -18.89 9.69 -25.55
C GLY A 290 -18.89 11.02 -24.77
N PHE A 291 -18.17 11.12 -23.65
CA PHE A 291 -17.93 12.40 -23.01
C PHE A 291 -16.95 13.22 -23.86
N ALA A 292 -17.31 14.49 -24.06
CA ALA A 292 -16.51 15.51 -24.71
C ALA A 292 -15.09 15.59 -24.10
N PRO A 293 -14.12 16.27 -24.75
CA PRO A 293 -12.88 16.65 -24.07
C PRO A 293 -13.21 17.23 -22.69
N ILE A 294 -12.37 17.04 -21.68
CA ILE A 294 -12.58 17.59 -20.32
C ILE A 294 -12.59 19.12 -20.45
N ASP A 295 -13.77 19.66 -20.72
CA ASP A 295 -14.03 21.06 -21.02
C ASP A 295 -14.66 21.74 -19.79
N SER A 296 -14.84 21.00 -18.68
CA SER A 296 -15.43 21.54 -17.46
C SER A 296 -14.82 20.94 -16.19
N GLY A 297 -14.44 21.79 -15.23
CA GLY A 297 -13.98 21.34 -13.91
C GLY A 297 -15.06 20.56 -13.13
N THR A 298 -16.32 20.61 -13.59
CA THR A 298 -17.45 19.82 -13.10
C THR A 298 -17.27 18.32 -13.34
N ASP A 299 -16.62 17.92 -14.44
CA ASP A 299 -16.41 16.51 -14.79
C ASP A 299 -15.39 15.84 -13.85
N VAL A 300 -14.38 16.60 -13.40
CA VAL A 300 -13.38 16.14 -12.43
C VAL A 300 -14.02 15.91 -11.05
N VAL A 301 -14.94 16.80 -10.64
CA VAL A 301 -15.68 16.63 -9.38
C VAL A 301 -16.59 15.41 -9.45
N ASN A 302 -17.40 15.28 -10.50
CA ASN A 302 -18.30 14.14 -10.66
C ASN A 302 -17.53 12.81 -10.73
N LEU A 303 -16.35 12.78 -11.37
CA LEU A 303 -15.44 11.64 -11.38
C LEU A 303 -15.02 11.24 -9.96
N CYS A 304 -14.49 12.20 -9.20
CA CYS A 304 -14.02 11.98 -7.84
C CYS A 304 -15.17 11.52 -6.90
N LEU A 305 -16.41 11.97 -7.16
CA LEU A 305 -17.59 11.60 -6.38
C LEU A 305 -18.21 10.22 -6.72
N SER A 306 -18.09 9.76 -7.98
CA SER A 306 -18.87 8.64 -8.52
C SER A 306 -18.54 7.23 -8.00
N SER A 307 -17.41 7.04 -7.30
CA SER A 307 -16.82 5.70 -7.20
C SER A 307 -17.03 4.98 -5.86
N TRP A 308 -17.18 5.71 -4.77
CA TRP A 308 -17.33 5.11 -3.43
C TRP A 308 -18.24 5.86 -2.49
N LEU A 309 -18.76 7.03 -2.85
CA LEU A 309 -19.47 7.93 -1.95
C LEU A 309 -20.98 7.67 -1.97
N SER A 310 -21.64 7.93 -0.84
CA SER A 310 -23.09 7.90 -0.78
C SER A 310 -23.69 9.15 -1.42
N TYR A 311 -25.00 9.14 -1.69
CA TYR A 311 -25.69 10.30 -2.26
C TYR A 311 -25.55 11.54 -1.33
N ASP A 312 -25.60 11.33 -0.01
CA ASP A 312 -25.45 12.40 0.99
C ASP A 312 -24.04 13.01 0.99
N ASP A 313 -23.01 12.21 0.71
CA ASP A 313 -21.62 12.69 0.59
C ASP A 313 -21.42 13.58 -0.66
N MET A 314 -22.33 13.52 -1.64
CA MET A 314 -22.25 14.27 -2.89
C MET A 314 -22.89 15.67 -2.82
N GLU A 315 -23.72 15.95 -1.81
CA GLU A 315 -24.44 17.23 -1.57
C GLU A 315 -23.75 18.12 -0.51
N ASP A 316 -22.44 17.97 -0.31
CA ASP A 316 -21.67 18.74 0.67
C ASP A 316 -21.41 20.19 0.22
N ILE A 317 -21.66 21.17 1.11
CA ILE A 317 -21.51 22.61 0.84
C ILE A 317 -20.09 22.99 0.42
N GLU A 318 -19.05 22.35 0.98
CA GLU A 318 -17.65 22.62 0.60
C GLU A 318 -17.35 22.10 -0.80
N LEU A 319 -18.00 21.01 -1.23
CA LEU A 319 -17.90 20.51 -2.59
C LEU A 319 -18.57 21.47 -3.59
N GLU A 320 -19.61 22.20 -3.18
CA GLU A 320 -20.26 23.21 -4.02
C GLU A 320 -19.36 24.45 -4.25
N GLU A 321 -18.60 24.87 -3.23
CA GLU A 321 -17.59 25.93 -3.38
C GLU A 321 -16.45 25.49 -4.33
N VAL A 322 -16.00 24.24 -4.19
CA VAL A 322 -15.02 23.62 -5.09
C VAL A 322 -15.55 23.57 -6.53
N ARG A 323 -16.80 23.12 -6.74
CA ARG A 323 -17.46 23.13 -8.07
C ARG A 323 -17.46 24.53 -8.66
N SER A 324 -17.83 25.53 -7.87
CA SER A 324 -17.90 26.94 -8.32
C SER A 324 -16.54 27.47 -8.79
N LYS A 325 -15.46 27.17 -8.06
CA LYS A 325 -14.09 27.56 -8.44
C LYS A 325 -13.60 26.82 -9.68
N LEU A 326 -13.97 25.55 -9.82
CA LEU A 326 -13.60 24.69 -10.94
C LEU A 326 -14.29 25.07 -12.25
N VAL A 327 -15.56 25.48 -12.21
CA VAL A 327 -16.28 26.03 -13.36
C VAL A 327 -15.61 27.31 -13.89
N CYS A 328 -15.09 28.16 -12.99
CA CYS A 328 -14.35 29.37 -13.37
C CYS A 328 -13.00 29.08 -14.06
N TYR A 329 -12.38 27.92 -13.81
CA TYR A 329 -11.15 27.52 -14.51
C TYR A 329 -11.44 27.07 -15.93
N ALA A 330 -12.45 26.21 -16.10
CA ALA A 330 -12.88 25.71 -17.40
C ALA A 330 -13.32 26.82 -18.37
N ALA A 331 -13.93 27.90 -17.85
CA ALA A 331 -14.30 29.05 -18.66
C ALA A 331 -13.11 29.90 -19.16
N LYS A 332 -11.88 29.63 -18.68
CA LYS A 332 -10.66 30.40 -18.99
C LYS A 332 -9.62 29.65 -19.83
N THR A 333 -9.80 28.35 -20.01
CA THR A 333 -8.96 27.44 -20.80
C THR A 333 -9.61 27.13 -22.13
#